data_AF-A0A9W7AB14-F1
#
_entry.id   AF-A0A9W7AB14-F1
#
_cell.length_a   1.000
_cell.length_b   1.000
_cell.length_c   1.000
_cell.angle_alpha   90.00
_cell.angle_beta   90.00
_cell.angle_gamma   90.00
#
_symmetry.space_group_name_H-M   'P 1'
#
loop_
_entity.id
_entity.type
_entity.pdbx_description
1 polymer ?
#
loop_
_entity_poly.entity_id
_entity_poly.type
_entity_poly.pdbx_seq_one_letter_code
_entity_poly.pdbx_strand_id
1 'polypeptide(L)'
;MRPPSRRFLLSLLPLFIILVLLRQRELVLGVLSGPLPGSDNAGGRAKTKASAEGEGWGSQQSQSPSQSLSTTQSSPTSPSPPTSPQGVRPGVVLWSHGRSATDSFALSFSSNSGLRYCNGEKEGFKSGWRALAEEALRRCVRAGEMFLHLKPMHLEMEGRPRVEEFFEMAKRAGFGTVAASFRRNVLAREVSSYELNREEGNVNKAFKFGVSTVENNSRSYQEGLTAARANGFLVKEFLFSEITGSTCLCVEELKNLMAENEAFTGFHSRRGSDCTEIVSEHVKSSKKHRSKSLAKRVGEKQAKEVGNALRGTEHEWMLDLDAVSPTEKRSDVPDPTGERGGKKGGGRERMENKKKGGLGNEINTHQ
;
A
#
# COMPACT_ATOMS: atom_id res chain seq x y z
N MET A 1 24.97 47.03 13.29
CA MET A 1 25.87 45.94 12.83
C MET A 1 25.78 45.83 11.32
N ARG A 2 26.90 45.66 10.59
CA ARG A 2 26.87 45.43 9.12
C ARG A 2 26.88 43.92 8.84
N PRO A 3 26.11 43.41 7.86
CA PRO A 3 26.13 42.00 7.50
C PRO A 3 27.50 41.59 6.92
N PRO A 4 27.96 40.34 7.15
CA PRO A 4 29.23 39.87 6.60
C PRO A 4 29.19 39.84 5.07
N SER A 5 30.29 40.21 4.42
CA SER A 5 30.35 40.26 2.96
C SER A 5 30.20 38.87 2.34
N ARG A 6 29.58 38.77 1.15
CA ARG A 6 29.42 37.50 0.41
C ARG A 6 30.75 36.77 0.15
N ARG A 7 31.89 37.48 0.13
CA ARG A 7 33.22 36.87 -0.02
C ARG A 7 33.64 36.04 1.20
N PHE A 8 33.17 36.38 2.41
CA PHE A 8 33.48 35.64 3.64
C PHE A 8 32.73 34.30 3.73
N LEU A 9 31.49 34.25 3.22
CA LEU A 9 30.72 33.00 3.16
C LEU A 9 31.31 31.99 2.16
N LEU A 10 31.89 32.47 1.05
CA LEU A 10 32.51 31.61 0.04
C LEU A 10 33.82 30.96 0.51
N SER A 11 34.58 31.60 1.41
CA SER A 11 35.81 31.01 1.96
C SER A 11 35.58 29.86 2.95
N LEU A 12 34.37 29.72 3.49
CA LEU A 12 34.03 28.68 4.47
C LEU A 12 33.45 27.41 3.83
N LEU A 13 33.03 27.46 2.56
CA LEU A 13 32.48 26.30 1.84
C LEU A 13 33.44 25.08 1.81
N PRO A 14 34.74 25.24 1.50
CA PRO A 14 35.68 24.11 1.45
C PRO A 14 35.85 23.44 2.83
N LEU A 15 35.94 24.24 3.89
CA LEU A 15 36.03 23.76 5.27
C LEU A 15 34.79 22.96 5.68
N PHE A 16 33.60 23.41 5.29
CA PHE A 16 32.35 22.70 5.57
C PHE A 16 32.27 21.36 4.82
N ILE A 17 32.71 21.31 3.56
CA ILE A 17 32.79 20.07 2.76
C ILE A 17 33.79 19.09 3.39
N ILE A 18 34.97 19.56 3.80
CA ILE A 18 35.99 18.72 4.47
C ILE A 18 35.44 18.15 5.79
N LEU A 19 34.75 18.96 6.61
CA LEU A 19 34.13 18.49 7.86
C LEU A 19 33.03 17.43 7.63
N VAL A 20 32.21 17.59 6.59
CA VAL A 20 31.20 16.58 6.20
C VAL A 20 31.85 15.28 5.75
N LEU A 21 32.92 15.34 4.95
CA LEU A 21 33.64 14.16 4.47
C LEU A 21 34.40 13.43 5.59
N LEU A 22 35.03 14.17 6.53
CA LEU A 22 35.67 13.58 7.70
C LEU A 22 34.65 12.88 8.61
N ARG A 23 33.48 13.49 8.84
CA ARG A 23 32.41 12.89 9.66
C ARG A 23 31.79 11.64 9.04
N GLN A 24 31.72 11.57 7.70
CA GLN A 24 31.33 10.32 7.02
C GLN A 24 32.40 9.23 7.11
N ARG A 25 33.69 9.59 7.19
CA ARG A 25 34.79 8.62 7.29
C ARG A 25 34.84 7.92 8.65
N GLU A 26 34.53 8.61 9.75
CA GLU A 26 34.43 7.98 11.08
C GLU A 26 33.24 7.00 11.17
N LEU A 27 32.11 7.31 10.51
CA LEU A 27 30.94 6.43 10.43
C LEU A 27 31.21 5.11 9.68
N VAL A 28 32.19 5.08 8.78
CA VAL A 28 32.61 3.85 8.06
C VAL A 28 33.62 3.03 8.86
N LEU A 29 34.44 3.67 9.72
CA LEU A 29 35.45 2.97 10.52
C LEU A 29 34.92 2.44 11.87
N GLY A 30 33.85 3.02 12.40
CA GLY A 30 33.22 2.59 13.67
C GLY A 30 32.52 1.22 13.66
N VAL A 31 32.53 0.49 12.53
CA VAL A 31 31.85 -0.82 12.37
C VAL A 31 32.83 -2.01 12.46
N LEU A 32 34.14 -1.77 12.52
CA LEU A 32 35.18 -2.81 12.56
C LEU A 32 35.90 -2.90 13.92
N SER A 33 35.15 -2.92 15.02
CA SER A 33 35.70 -3.17 16.37
C SER A 33 34.71 -3.96 17.22
N GLY A 34 34.63 -5.27 16.95
CA GLY A 34 33.96 -6.22 17.85
C GLY A 34 34.89 -6.64 18.99
N PRO A 35 34.42 -6.76 20.24
CA PRO A 35 35.23 -7.25 21.34
C PRO A 35 35.42 -8.77 21.26
N LEU A 36 36.66 -9.23 21.52
CA LEU A 36 36.98 -10.64 21.70
C LEU A 36 36.55 -11.15 23.09
N PRO A 37 36.24 -12.46 23.25
CA PRO A 37 35.80 -13.02 24.52
C PRO A 37 36.97 -13.46 25.42
N GLY A 38 36.85 -13.31 26.74
CA GLY A 38 37.76 -13.97 27.69
C GLY A 38 37.62 -13.59 29.16
N SER A 39 37.65 -14.61 30.02
CA SER A 39 38.07 -14.62 31.44
C SER A 39 37.11 -14.13 32.55
N ASP A 40 36.37 -15.11 33.09
CA ASP A 40 36.44 -15.61 34.48
C ASP A 40 35.78 -14.93 35.72
N ASN A 41 35.01 -15.80 36.40
CA ASN A 41 34.92 -16.03 37.85
C ASN A 41 34.35 -14.98 38.83
N ALA A 42 33.06 -15.15 39.15
CA ALA A 42 32.52 -15.49 40.50
C ALA A 42 30.98 -15.51 40.40
N GLY A 43 30.19 -16.37 41.04
CA GLY A 43 30.40 -17.44 42.02
C GLY A 43 29.02 -17.71 42.66
N GLY A 44 28.52 -18.96 42.63
CA GLY A 44 27.14 -19.24 43.07
C GLY A 44 26.84 -20.75 43.12
N ARG A 45 26.59 -21.28 44.32
CA ARG A 45 26.71 -22.71 44.65
C ARG A 45 25.40 -23.31 45.17
N ALA A 46 24.79 -24.25 44.44
CA ALA A 46 23.88 -25.30 44.94
C ALA A 46 23.78 -26.42 43.86
N LYS A 47 24.19 -27.68 44.13
CA LYS A 47 23.35 -28.80 44.63
C LYS A 47 21.99 -28.92 43.88
N THR A 48 21.54 -30.01 43.28
CA THR A 48 21.96 -31.44 43.08
C THR A 48 21.06 -32.02 41.95
N LYS A 49 21.07 -33.28 41.47
CA LYS A 49 21.53 -34.59 41.99
C LYS A 49 21.94 -35.53 40.82
N ALA A 50 22.67 -36.60 41.13
CA ALA A 50 23.11 -37.71 40.29
C ALA A 50 22.02 -38.75 39.92
N SER A 51 22.13 -39.34 38.73
CA SER A 51 22.34 -40.79 38.42
C SER A 51 22.26 -40.99 36.89
N ALA A 52 23.26 -41.59 36.22
CA ALA A 52 23.53 -43.04 36.10
C ALA A 52 22.41 -43.78 35.35
N GLU A 53 22.62 -44.69 34.39
CA GLU A 53 23.82 -45.34 33.81
C GLU A 53 23.37 -46.03 32.49
N GLY A 54 24.28 -46.52 31.63
CA GLY A 54 23.85 -47.34 30.48
C GLY A 54 24.87 -47.47 29.33
N GLU A 55 25.84 -48.37 29.47
CA GLU A 55 26.71 -48.81 28.38
C GLU A 55 25.98 -49.76 27.41
N GLY A 56 26.50 -49.90 26.17
CA GLY A 56 25.97 -50.88 25.21
C GLY A 56 26.78 -50.96 23.91
N TRP A 57 27.75 -51.89 23.86
CA TRP A 57 28.44 -52.27 22.61
C TRP A 57 27.52 -53.13 21.71
N GLY A 58 27.72 -53.08 20.38
CA GLY A 58 27.05 -53.99 19.44
C GLY A 58 27.59 -53.89 18.02
N SER A 59 28.22 -54.97 17.53
CA SER A 59 28.93 -55.01 16.24
C SER A 59 28.06 -55.29 15.01
N GLN A 60 28.58 -54.86 13.85
CA GLN A 60 28.52 -55.50 12.53
C GLN A 60 27.41 -56.52 12.22
N GLN A 61 26.71 -56.31 11.11
CA GLN A 61 26.63 -57.36 10.08
C GLN A 61 26.45 -56.82 8.67
N SER A 62 27.28 -57.33 7.75
CA SER A 62 27.17 -57.16 6.31
C SER A 62 26.19 -58.18 5.72
N GLN A 63 25.32 -57.76 4.79
CA GLN A 63 24.78 -58.69 3.80
C GLN A 63 24.29 -57.99 2.51
N SER A 64 24.69 -58.58 1.39
CA SER A 64 24.26 -58.39 0.01
C SER A 64 24.80 -59.62 -0.75
N PRO A 65 24.30 -59.99 -1.95
CA PRO A 65 23.25 -59.34 -2.74
C PRO A 65 22.07 -60.29 -3.09
N SER A 66 21.03 -59.75 -3.70
CA SER A 66 20.10 -60.52 -4.55
C SER A 66 19.78 -59.71 -5.80
N GLN A 67 20.12 -60.27 -6.96
CA GLN A 67 19.97 -59.60 -8.24
C GLN A 67 18.53 -59.75 -8.73
N SER A 68 17.91 -58.66 -9.17
CA SER A 68 16.74 -58.70 -10.04
C SER A 68 16.91 -57.67 -11.16
N LEU A 69 16.95 -58.13 -12.42
CA LEU A 69 16.87 -57.24 -13.56
C LEU A 69 15.47 -56.65 -13.61
N SER A 70 15.38 -55.32 -13.53
CA SER A 70 14.14 -54.59 -13.81
C SER A 70 14.41 -53.44 -14.78
N THR A 71 13.67 -53.48 -15.88
CA THR A 71 13.79 -52.63 -17.06
C THR A 71 13.69 -51.14 -16.71
N THR A 72 14.71 -50.35 -17.04
CA THR A 72 14.71 -48.91 -16.78
C THR A 72 13.86 -48.16 -17.82
N GLN A 73 12.56 -48.03 -17.55
CA GLN A 73 11.76 -46.97 -18.19
C GLN A 73 12.12 -45.63 -17.56
N SER A 74 12.77 -44.77 -18.32
CA SER A 74 13.10 -43.39 -17.92
C SER A 74 11.85 -42.51 -18.00
N SER A 75 11.04 -42.51 -16.94
CA SER A 75 9.99 -41.52 -16.74
C SER A 75 10.58 -40.14 -16.43
N PRO A 76 9.97 -39.03 -16.89
CA PRO A 76 10.45 -37.69 -16.60
C PRO A 76 10.39 -37.40 -15.11
N THR A 77 11.54 -37.07 -14.51
CA THR A 77 11.66 -36.75 -13.09
C THR A 77 10.86 -35.47 -12.81
N SER A 78 9.74 -35.61 -12.10
CA SER A 78 9.03 -34.44 -11.57
C SER A 78 9.94 -33.67 -10.61
N PRO A 79 9.99 -32.32 -10.67
CA PRO A 79 10.85 -31.55 -9.79
C PRO A 79 10.47 -31.82 -8.34
N SER A 80 11.46 -32.25 -7.54
CA SER A 80 11.24 -32.52 -6.12
C SER A 80 10.84 -31.23 -5.40
N PRO A 81 9.86 -31.28 -4.48
CA PRO A 81 9.50 -30.10 -3.69
C PRO A 81 10.70 -29.65 -2.83
N PRO A 82 10.93 -28.32 -2.69
CA PRO A 82 12.10 -27.79 -1.99
C PRO A 82 12.16 -28.28 -0.53
N THR A 83 13.26 -28.92 -0.18
CA THR A 83 13.40 -29.71 1.04
C THR A 83 13.77 -28.85 2.26
N SER A 84 12.80 -28.11 2.79
CA SER A 84 12.73 -27.64 4.19
C SER A 84 11.48 -26.77 4.36
N PRO A 85 10.65 -26.95 5.40
CA PRO A 85 9.59 -26.00 5.72
C PRO A 85 10.23 -24.74 6.30
N GLN A 86 10.67 -23.83 5.42
CA GLN A 86 10.85 -22.43 5.77
C GLN A 86 9.47 -21.93 6.21
N GLY A 87 9.25 -21.94 7.54
CA GLY A 87 7.92 -21.86 8.13
C GLY A 87 7.11 -20.72 7.54
N VAL A 88 5.92 -21.06 7.04
CA VAL A 88 5.01 -20.18 6.31
C VAL A 88 4.82 -18.87 7.06
N ARG A 89 4.96 -17.73 6.37
CA ARG A 89 4.96 -16.38 6.98
C ARG A 89 3.81 -15.52 6.44
N PRO A 90 3.22 -14.65 7.28
CA PRO A 90 2.11 -13.76 6.90
C PRO A 90 2.56 -12.57 6.05
N GLY A 91 3.32 -12.85 4.98
CA GLY A 91 3.87 -11.86 4.08
C GLY A 91 2.85 -11.37 3.07
N VAL A 92 2.53 -10.07 3.15
CA VAL A 92 1.58 -9.38 2.28
C VAL A 92 2.29 -8.37 1.41
N VAL A 93 2.11 -8.49 0.10
CA VAL A 93 2.44 -7.43 -0.87
C VAL A 93 1.17 -6.64 -1.18
N LEU A 94 1.11 -5.38 -0.76
CA LEU A 94 0.14 -4.43 -1.26
C LEU A 94 0.59 -3.99 -2.67
N TRP A 95 -0.04 -4.55 -3.71
CA TRP A 95 0.20 -4.19 -5.11
C TRP A 95 -0.74 -3.07 -5.52
N SER A 96 -0.25 -1.83 -5.46
CA SER A 96 -1.11 -0.70 -5.82
C SER A 96 -0.33 0.53 -6.25
N HIS A 97 -0.94 1.27 -7.17
CA HIS A 97 -0.47 2.54 -7.68
C HIS A 97 -0.52 3.72 -6.67
N GLY A 98 -0.99 3.45 -5.44
CA GLY A 98 -0.81 4.21 -4.19
C GLY A 98 -1.29 5.66 -4.17
N ARG A 99 -2.41 5.94 -3.48
CA ARG A 99 -2.90 7.29 -3.06
C ARG A 99 -3.75 7.17 -1.79
N SER A 100 -4.32 8.29 -1.33
CA SER A 100 -5.24 8.49 -0.20
C SER A 100 -6.00 7.27 0.33
N ALA A 101 -6.84 6.59 -0.48
CA ALA A 101 -7.62 5.44 0.00
C ALA A 101 -6.72 4.23 0.30
N THR A 102 -5.76 3.95 -0.58
CA THR A 102 -4.79 2.88 -0.40
C THR A 102 -3.80 3.16 0.73
N ASP A 103 -3.54 4.43 1.05
CA ASP A 103 -2.84 4.83 2.27
C ASP A 103 -3.64 4.51 3.52
N SER A 104 -4.92 4.92 3.58
CA SER A 104 -5.78 4.59 4.71
C SER A 104 -5.90 3.08 4.89
N PHE A 105 -6.07 2.32 3.80
CA PHE A 105 -6.05 0.87 3.81
C PHE A 105 -4.73 0.31 4.35
N ALA A 106 -3.58 0.76 3.84
CA ALA A 106 -2.30 0.24 4.27
C ALA A 106 -2.03 0.51 5.76
N LEU A 107 -2.31 1.73 6.22
CA LEU A 107 -2.12 2.13 7.63
C LEU A 107 -3.06 1.33 8.54
N SER A 108 -4.35 1.25 8.18
CA SER A 108 -5.35 0.46 8.93
C SER A 108 -4.97 -1.02 8.94
N PHE A 109 -4.61 -1.60 7.80
CA PHE A 109 -4.22 -3.01 7.72
C PHE A 109 -2.99 -3.30 8.58
N SER A 110 -1.94 -2.48 8.51
CA SER A 110 -0.74 -2.65 9.35
C SER A 110 -1.10 -2.57 10.85
N SER A 111 -1.91 -1.59 11.25
CA SER A 111 -2.35 -1.40 12.63
C SER A 111 -3.22 -2.54 13.17
N ASN A 112 -4.09 -3.14 12.34
CA ASN A 112 -5.07 -4.15 12.76
C ASN A 112 -4.63 -5.61 12.51
N SER A 113 -3.59 -5.83 11.71
CA SER A 113 -2.97 -7.16 11.50
C SER A 113 -1.71 -7.37 12.36
N GLY A 114 -1.10 -6.30 12.86
CA GLY A 114 0.22 -6.34 13.53
C GLY A 114 1.40 -6.52 12.57
N LEU A 115 1.16 -6.56 11.25
CA LEU A 115 2.22 -6.71 10.24
C LEU A 115 2.92 -5.37 10.01
N ARG A 116 4.23 -5.34 10.24
CA ARG A 116 5.08 -4.15 10.08
C ARG A 116 5.52 -3.97 8.62
N TYR A 117 5.69 -2.71 8.23
CA TYR A 117 6.26 -2.36 6.92
C TYR A 117 7.73 -2.79 6.79
N CYS A 118 8.07 -3.37 5.63
CA CYS A 118 9.41 -3.71 5.20
C CYS A 118 10.31 -2.47 5.05
N ASN A 119 11.43 -2.45 5.78
CA ASN A 119 12.29 -1.29 6.05
C ASN A 119 11.63 -0.19 6.91
N GLY A 120 10.61 -0.53 7.71
CA GLY A 120 9.88 0.40 8.59
C GLY A 120 9.00 1.44 7.88
N GLU A 121 8.95 1.43 6.54
CA GLU A 121 8.35 2.48 5.72
C GLU A 121 7.43 1.88 4.64
N LYS A 122 6.25 2.48 4.44
CA LYS A 122 5.24 2.01 3.48
C LYS A 122 5.83 1.70 2.11
N GLU A 123 6.48 2.69 1.49
CA GLU A 123 7.10 2.57 0.16
C GLU A 123 8.61 2.32 0.29
N GLY A 124 9.02 1.40 1.18
CA GLY A 124 10.40 1.20 1.62
C GLY A 124 11.46 0.93 0.53
N PHE A 125 11.06 0.62 -0.71
CA PHE A 125 11.95 0.44 -1.87
C PHE A 125 11.88 1.57 -2.93
N LYS A 126 11.09 2.62 -2.72
CA LYS A 126 10.91 3.75 -3.66
C LYS A 126 12.23 4.42 -4.08
N SER A 127 13.20 4.51 -3.16
CA SER A 127 14.48 5.15 -3.39
C SER A 127 15.52 4.19 -3.98
N GLY A 128 16.29 4.64 -4.98
CA GLY A 128 17.26 3.79 -5.71
C GLY A 128 18.37 3.19 -4.85
N TRP A 129 18.69 3.78 -3.68
CA TRP A 129 19.69 3.26 -2.75
C TRP A 129 19.22 2.02 -1.97
N ARG A 130 17.91 1.73 -1.95
CA ARG A 130 17.37 0.44 -1.49
C ARG A 130 16.97 -0.39 -2.72
N ALA A 131 17.94 -1.12 -3.27
CA ALA A 131 17.71 -2.06 -4.35
C ALA A 131 16.63 -3.09 -3.94
N LEU A 132 15.71 -3.37 -4.86
CA LEU A 132 14.63 -4.34 -4.64
C LEU A 132 15.15 -5.68 -5.15
N ALA A 133 15.70 -6.48 -4.24
CA ALA A 133 16.34 -7.75 -4.52
C ALA A 133 15.91 -8.79 -3.48
N GLU A 134 16.05 -10.08 -3.79
CA GLU A 134 15.60 -11.17 -2.92
C GLU A 134 16.18 -11.06 -1.50
N GLU A 135 17.47 -10.73 -1.35
CA GLU A 135 18.07 -10.60 -0.02
C GLU A 135 17.51 -9.42 0.78
N ALA A 136 17.03 -8.36 0.12
CA ALA A 136 16.34 -7.28 0.81
C ALA A 136 14.95 -7.70 1.30
N LEU A 137 14.24 -8.53 0.54
CA LEU A 137 12.96 -9.13 0.96
C LEU A 137 13.19 -10.12 2.13
N ARG A 138 14.21 -10.98 2.02
CA ARG A 138 14.62 -11.90 3.10
C ARG A 138 15.03 -11.16 4.38
N ARG A 139 15.69 -10.00 4.30
CA ARG A 139 15.96 -9.15 5.47
C ARG A 139 14.69 -8.69 6.16
N CYS A 140 13.69 -8.21 5.42
CA CYS A 140 12.40 -7.84 6.00
C CYS A 140 11.72 -9.03 6.68
N VAL A 141 11.74 -10.21 6.07
CA VAL A 141 11.20 -11.44 6.68
C VAL A 141 11.93 -11.82 7.98
N ARG A 142 13.27 -11.73 8.01
CA ARG A 142 14.06 -11.97 9.25
C ARG A 142 13.79 -10.92 10.33
N ALA A 143 13.43 -9.69 9.96
CA ALA A 143 13.06 -8.62 10.88
C ALA A 143 11.58 -8.66 11.33
N GLY A 144 10.77 -9.60 10.82
CA GLY A 144 9.32 -9.65 11.08
C GLY A 144 8.52 -8.56 10.34
N GLU A 145 9.12 -7.90 9.37
CA GLU A 145 8.54 -6.80 8.59
C GLU A 145 7.81 -7.33 7.35
N MET A 146 6.71 -8.03 7.62
CA MET A 146 5.99 -8.85 6.64
C MET A 146 5.00 -8.08 5.74
N PHE A 147 4.98 -6.75 5.77
CA PHE A 147 4.10 -5.94 4.90
C PHE A 147 4.90 -5.06 3.94
N LEU A 148 4.65 -5.18 2.64
CA LEU A 148 5.33 -4.41 1.60
C LEU A 148 4.31 -3.69 0.72
N HIS A 149 4.33 -2.36 0.63
CA HIS A 149 3.62 -1.66 -0.44
C HIS A 149 4.55 -1.39 -1.62
N LEU A 150 4.14 -1.88 -2.79
CA LEU A 150 4.84 -1.71 -4.05
C LEU A 150 3.91 -1.08 -5.08
N LYS A 151 4.35 0.03 -5.69
CA LYS A 151 3.74 0.57 -6.91
C LYS A 151 4.36 -0.14 -8.11
N PRO A 152 3.60 -0.44 -9.18
CA PRO A 152 4.15 -1.02 -10.40
C PRO A 152 5.33 -0.21 -10.96
N MET A 153 5.23 1.13 -10.95
CA MET A 153 6.31 2.03 -11.37
C MET A 153 7.62 1.96 -10.56
N HIS A 154 7.65 1.25 -9.41
CA HIS A 154 8.89 0.98 -8.68
C HIS A 154 9.73 -0.13 -9.32
N LEU A 155 9.14 -0.94 -10.22
CA LEU A 155 9.82 -1.96 -11.02
C LEU A 155 10.27 -1.43 -12.40
N GLU A 156 9.68 -0.33 -12.86
CA GLU A 156 10.02 0.34 -14.13
C GLU A 156 11.32 1.18 -14.03
N MET A 157 11.99 1.21 -12.88
CA MET A 157 13.25 1.94 -12.68
C MET A 157 14.46 1.09 -13.13
N GLU A 158 15.53 1.74 -13.58
CA GLU A 158 16.78 1.07 -13.92
C GLU A 158 17.34 0.24 -12.75
N GLY A 159 17.88 -0.95 -13.06
CA GLY A 159 18.44 -1.88 -12.07
C GLY A 159 17.41 -2.60 -11.18
N ARG A 160 16.12 -2.56 -11.53
CA ARG A 160 15.05 -3.30 -10.84
C ARG A 160 14.76 -4.64 -11.54
N PRO A 161 14.24 -5.64 -10.81
CA PRO A 161 13.76 -6.88 -11.41
C PRO A 161 12.52 -6.65 -12.27
N ARG A 162 12.29 -7.55 -13.23
CA ARG A 162 11.01 -7.64 -13.94
C ARG A 162 9.88 -8.02 -12.99
N VAL A 163 8.64 -7.84 -13.43
CA VAL A 163 7.44 -8.06 -12.61
C VAL A 163 7.36 -9.52 -12.14
N GLU A 164 7.64 -10.46 -13.04
CA GLU A 164 7.66 -11.91 -12.79
C GLU A 164 8.76 -12.28 -11.78
N GLU A 165 9.97 -11.78 -12.01
CA GLU A 165 11.14 -11.98 -11.14
C GLU A 165 10.91 -11.42 -9.73
N PHE A 166 10.24 -10.27 -9.61
CA PHE A 166 9.86 -9.72 -8.31
C PHE A 166 8.92 -10.67 -7.55
N PHE A 167 7.86 -11.17 -8.18
CA PHE A 167 6.93 -12.07 -7.51
C PHE A 167 7.56 -13.43 -7.19
N GLU A 168 8.44 -13.96 -8.04
CA GLU A 168 9.24 -15.15 -7.77
C GLU A 168 10.14 -14.96 -6.53
N MET A 169 10.92 -13.87 -6.49
CA MET A 169 11.77 -13.53 -5.34
C MET A 169 10.96 -13.29 -4.07
N ALA A 170 9.80 -12.62 -4.16
CA ALA A 170 8.92 -12.40 -3.02
C ALA A 170 8.34 -13.71 -2.49
N LYS A 171 7.95 -14.65 -3.37
CA LYS A 171 7.48 -15.98 -2.99
C LYS A 171 8.59 -16.76 -2.28
N ARG A 172 9.81 -16.78 -2.84
CA ARG A 172 10.99 -17.40 -2.20
C ARG A 172 11.38 -16.75 -0.87
N ALA A 173 11.15 -15.45 -0.71
CA ALA A 173 11.41 -14.77 0.56
C ALA A 173 10.35 -15.09 1.64
N GLY A 174 9.21 -15.71 1.29
CA GLY A 174 8.14 -16.07 2.22
C GLY A 174 6.94 -15.14 2.21
N PHE A 175 6.73 -14.34 1.16
CA PHE A 175 5.47 -13.63 0.95
C PHE A 175 4.44 -14.56 0.31
N GLY A 176 3.23 -14.64 0.87
CA GLY A 176 2.17 -15.55 0.44
C GLY A 176 0.96 -14.85 -0.19
N THR A 177 0.71 -13.60 0.18
CA THR A 177 -0.55 -12.90 -0.13
C THR A 177 -0.29 -11.61 -0.92
N VAL A 178 -1.14 -11.32 -1.89
CA VAL A 178 -1.20 -10.02 -2.55
C VAL A 178 -2.54 -9.37 -2.25
N ALA A 179 -2.50 -8.18 -1.65
CA ALA A 179 -3.64 -7.28 -1.59
C ALA A 179 -3.48 -6.28 -2.73
N ALA A 180 -4.43 -6.18 -3.64
CA ALA A 180 -4.30 -5.32 -4.81
C ALA A 180 -5.43 -4.30 -4.91
N SER A 181 -5.12 -3.09 -5.38
CA SER A 181 -6.15 -2.09 -5.68
C SER A 181 -5.71 -1.10 -6.75
N PHE A 182 -6.64 -0.80 -7.66
CA PHE A 182 -6.45 0.13 -8.77
C PHE A 182 -7.55 1.20 -8.81
N ARG A 183 -7.14 2.48 -8.77
CA ARG A 183 -8.06 3.59 -9.04
C ARG A 183 -8.19 3.79 -10.55
N ARG A 184 -9.30 3.32 -11.14
CA ARG A 184 -9.57 3.43 -12.59
C ARG A 184 -9.52 4.88 -13.08
N ASN A 185 -9.96 5.85 -12.27
CA ASN A 185 -9.77 7.27 -12.56
C ASN A 185 -8.31 7.70 -12.31
N VAL A 186 -7.45 7.43 -13.31
CA VAL A 186 -6.01 7.74 -13.27
C VAL A 186 -5.77 9.25 -13.28
N LEU A 187 -6.62 10.05 -13.93
CA LEU A 187 -6.50 11.52 -13.88
C LEU A 187 -6.60 12.02 -12.44
N ALA A 188 -7.65 11.64 -11.72
CA ALA A 188 -7.83 12.03 -10.34
C ALA A 188 -6.77 11.43 -9.39
N ARG A 189 -6.10 10.33 -9.79
CA ARG A 189 -4.88 9.82 -9.14
C ARG A 189 -3.71 10.77 -9.33
N GLU A 190 -3.48 11.27 -10.54
CA GLU A 190 -2.38 12.21 -10.83
C GLU A 190 -2.60 13.59 -10.25
N VAL A 191 -3.82 14.14 -10.32
CA VAL A 191 -4.13 15.44 -9.71
C VAL A 191 -3.83 15.42 -8.21
N SER A 192 -4.27 14.37 -7.50
CA SER A 192 -3.95 14.18 -6.06
C SER A 192 -2.44 14.04 -5.80
N SER A 193 -1.69 13.42 -6.71
CA SER A 193 -0.22 13.34 -6.65
C SER A 193 0.41 14.73 -6.74
N TYR A 194 -0.03 15.51 -7.73
CA TYR A 194 0.49 16.84 -8.03
C TYR A 194 0.21 17.85 -6.92
N GLU A 195 -0.99 17.81 -6.34
CA GLU A 195 -1.37 18.64 -5.19
C GLU A 195 -0.44 18.41 -4.00
N LEU A 196 -0.20 17.15 -3.64
CA LEU A 196 0.73 16.79 -2.58
C LEU A 196 2.16 17.31 -2.85
N ASN A 197 2.68 17.09 -4.06
CA ASN A 197 4.03 17.58 -4.43
C ASN A 197 4.12 19.11 -4.25
N ARG A 198 3.04 19.87 -4.49
CA ARG A 198 3.01 21.32 -4.25
C ARG A 198 2.90 21.69 -2.78
N GLU A 199 2.13 20.96 -1.99
CA GLU A 199 2.06 21.13 -0.52
C GLU A 199 3.41 20.83 0.14
N GLU A 200 4.17 19.86 -0.38
CA GLU A 200 5.56 19.52 0.00
C GLU A 200 6.60 20.54 -0.54
N GLY A 201 6.17 21.67 -1.11
CA GLY A 201 7.05 22.74 -1.59
C GLY A 201 7.67 22.54 -2.97
N ASN A 202 7.39 21.43 -3.67
CA ASN A 202 7.93 21.12 -5.00
C ASN A 202 7.13 21.83 -6.12
N VAL A 203 6.98 23.15 -5.99
CA VAL A 203 6.08 24.00 -6.79
C VAL A 203 6.45 24.11 -8.27
N ASN A 204 7.68 23.79 -8.66
CA ASN A 204 8.19 23.92 -10.03
C ASN A 204 7.87 22.71 -10.92
N LYS A 205 7.35 21.62 -10.36
CA LYS A 205 7.00 20.42 -11.13
C LYS A 205 5.70 20.68 -11.91
N ALA A 206 5.79 20.76 -13.24
CA ALA A 206 4.59 20.91 -14.08
C ALA A 206 3.68 19.68 -13.99
N PHE A 207 2.35 19.88 -14.02
CA PHE A 207 1.41 18.78 -14.19
C PHE A 207 1.56 18.19 -15.60
N LYS A 208 1.64 16.86 -15.69
CA LYS A 208 1.72 16.11 -16.94
C LYS A 208 0.77 14.92 -16.86
N PHE A 209 -0.05 14.76 -17.89
CA PHE A 209 -0.99 13.65 -18.04
C PHE A 209 -1.28 13.45 -19.52
N GLY A 210 -1.51 12.21 -19.94
CA GLY A 210 -1.95 11.84 -21.28
C GLY A 210 -2.58 10.44 -21.28
N VAL A 211 -3.28 10.06 -22.35
CA VAL A 211 -4.00 8.77 -22.44
C VAL A 211 -3.09 7.57 -22.22
N SER A 212 -1.86 7.59 -22.75
CA SER A 212 -0.85 6.56 -22.49
C SER A 212 -0.50 6.36 -21.00
N THR A 213 -0.73 7.38 -20.15
CA THR A 213 -0.61 7.25 -18.69
C THR A 213 -1.73 6.35 -18.15
N VAL A 214 -2.95 6.44 -18.66
CA VAL A 214 -4.06 5.55 -18.27
C VAL A 214 -3.72 4.11 -18.61
N GLU A 215 -3.38 3.87 -19.88
CA GLU A 215 -3.08 2.55 -20.44
C GLU A 215 -1.90 1.89 -19.72
N ASN A 216 -0.77 2.58 -19.59
CA ASN A 216 0.42 2.02 -18.94
C ASN A 216 0.15 1.70 -17.46
N ASN A 217 -0.52 2.57 -16.70
CA ASN A 217 -0.83 2.27 -15.30
C ASN A 217 -1.77 1.06 -15.17
N SER A 218 -2.72 0.88 -16.08
CA SER A 218 -3.60 -0.30 -16.13
C SER A 218 -2.82 -1.57 -16.50
N ARG A 219 -1.97 -1.50 -17.53
CA ARG A 219 -1.14 -2.61 -18.00
C ARG A 219 -0.19 -3.08 -16.90
N SER A 220 0.65 -2.21 -16.34
CA SER A 220 1.58 -2.60 -15.27
C SER A 220 0.86 -3.15 -14.04
N TYR A 221 -0.37 -2.68 -13.74
CA TYR A 221 -1.18 -3.27 -12.66
C TYR A 221 -1.60 -4.72 -12.96
N GLN A 222 -2.12 -4.98 -14.17
CA GLN A 222 -2.57 -6.33 -14.60
C GLN A 222 -1.41 -7.32 -14.80
N GLU A 223 -0.26 -6.86 -15.29
CA GLU A 223 0.97 -7.66 -15.36
C GLU A 223 1.34 -8.19 -13.98
N GLY A 224 1.34 -7.34 -12.95
CA GLY A 224 1.63 -7.77 -11.58
C GLY A 224 0.62 -8.73 -10.98
N LEU A 225 -0.68 -8.56 -11.26
CA LEU A 225 -1.69 -9.53 -10.85
C LEU A 225 -1.49 -10.89 -11.53
N THR A 226 -1.11 -10.89 -12.81
CA THR A 226 -0.84 -12.10 -13.59
C THR A 226 0.39 -12.82 -13.05
N ALA A 227 1.49 -12.08 -12.84
CA ALA A 227 2.72 -12.61 -12.23
C ALA A 227 2.50 -13.13 -10.80
N ALA A 228 1.71 -12.44 -9.98
CA ALA A 228 1.35 -12.90 -8.63
C ALA A 228 0.57 -14.23 -8.66
N ARG A 229 -0.43 -14.35 -9.54
CA ARG A 229 -1.21 -15.60 -9.70
C ARG A 229 -0.32 -16.73 -10.24
N ALA A 230 0.53 -16.45 -11.22
CA ALA A 230 1.46 -17.43 -11.78
C ALA A 230 2.48 -17.97 -10.76
N ASN A 231 2.94 -17.11 -9.83
CA ASN A 231 3.80 -17.50 -8.70
C ASN A 231 3.01 -18.08 -7.50
N GLY A 232 1.72 -18.38 -7.68
CA GLY A 232 0.89 -18.98 -6.65
C GLY A 232 0.79 -18.13 -5.39
N PHE A 233 0.46 -16.84 -5.52
CA PHE A 233 0.03 -16.01 -4.39
C PHE A 233 -1.48 -16.10 -4.16
N LEU A 234 -1.91 -15.93 -2.91
CA LEU A 234 -3.31 -15.68 -2.57
C LEU A 234 -3.62 -14.20 -2.88
N VAL A 235 -4.34 -13.94 -3.98
CA VAL A 235 -4.60 -12.59 -4.47
C VAL A 235 -6.01 -12.13 -4.11
N LYS A 236 -6.11 -11.05 -3.32
CA LYS A 236 -7.35 -10.31 -3.07
C LYS A 236 -7.29 -8.96 -3.77
N GLU A 237 -8.14 -8.78 -4.77
CA GLU A 237 -8.38 -7.46 -5.36
C GLU A 237 -9.46 -6.73 -4.58
N PHE A 238 -9.26 -5.43 -4.39
CA PHE A 238 -10.22 -4.48 -3.82
C PHE A 238 -10.48 -3.34 -4.81
N LEU A 239 -11.74 -3.09 -5.10
CA LEU A 239 -12.17 -1.91 -5.81
C LEU A 239 -11.81 -0.66 -5.00
N PHE A 240 -11.47 0.43 -5.70
CA PHE A 240 -11.20 1.70 -5.02
C PHE A 240 -12.44 2.21 -4.25
N SER A 241 -13.64 1.95 -4.77
CA SER A 241 -14.91 2.28 -4.11
C SER A 241 -15.10 1.54 -2.79
N GLU A 242 -14.85 0.22 -2.74
CA GLU A 242 -14.90 -0.60 -1.52
C GLU A 242 -14.02 0.00 -0.42
N ILE A 243 -12.74 0.26 -0.71
CA ILE A 243 -11.80 0.84 0.26
C ILE A 243 -12.29 2.21 0.76
N THR A 244 -12.85 3.05 -0.13
CA THR A 244 -13.39 4.36 0.27
C THR A 244 -14.74 4.31 0.97
N GLY A 245 -15.52 3.24 0.79
CA GLY A 245 -16.82 3.04 1.43
C GLY A 245 -16.70 2.45 2.83
N SER A 246 -15.79 1.50 3.03
CA SER A 246 -15.37 1.04 4.36
C SER A 246 -13.98 0.41 4.31
N THR A 247 -12.96 1.18 4.70
CA THR A 247 -11.59 0.67 4.81
C THR A 247 -11.50 -0.51 5.79
N CYS A 248 -12.29 -0.48 6.87
CA CYS A 248 -12.28 -1.55 7.86
C CYS A 248 -12.90 -2.88 7.37
N LEU A 249 -13.95 -2.85 6.54
CA LEU A 249 -14.45 -4.09 5.93
C LEU A 249 -13.38 -4.72 5.03
N CYS A 250 -12.68 -3.94 4.21
CA CYS A 250 -11.58 -4.46 3.39
C CYS A 250 -10.42 -5.02 4.24
N VAL A 251 -10.11 -4.42 5.39
CA VAL A 251 -9.09 -4.91 6.34
C VAL A 251 -9.50 -6.27 6.92
N GLU A 252 -10.74 -6.40 7.41
CA GLU A 252 -11.24 -7.67 7.96
C GLU A 252 -11.39 -8.75 6.88
N GLU A 253 -11.84 -8.41 5.67
CA GLU A 253 -11.86 -9.35 4.53
C GLU A 253 -10.47 -9.91 4.21
N LEU A 254 -9.43 -9.07 4.22
CA LEU A 254 -8.07 -9.55 3.98
C LEU A 254 -7.55 -10.43 5.14
N LYS A 255 -7.80 -10.03 6.39
CA LYS A 255 -7.43 -10.82 7.58
C LYS A 255 -8.13 -12.18 7.59
N ASN A 256 -9.42 -12.22 7.28
CA ASN A 256 -10.22 -13.44 7.24
C ASN A 256 -9.73 -14.37 6.12
N LEU A 257 -9.56 -13.85 4.90
CA LEU A 257 -9.00 -14.60 3.78
C LEU A 257 -7.61 -15.19 4.12
N MET A 258 -6.76 -14.43 4.80
CA MET A 258 -5.45 -14.92 5.24
C MET A 258 -5.57 -16.01 6.30
N ALA A 259 -6.48 -15.88 7.27
CA ALA A 259 -6.69 -16.85 8.35
C ALA A 259 -7.38 -18.15 7.90
N GLU A 260 -8.35 -18.06 6.98
CA GLU A 260 -8.96 -19.22 6.30
C GLU A 260 -7.91 -20.04 5.53
N ASN A 261 -6.83 -19.39 5.11
CA ASN A 261 -5.70 -19.98 4.41
C ASN A 261 -4.43 -20.07 5.30
N GLU A 262 -4.58 -20.22 6.62
CA GLU A 262 -3.47 -20.23 7.58
C GLU A 262 -2.32 -21.18 7.20
N ALA A 263 -2.61 -22.38 6.72
CA ALA A 263 -1.59 -23.34 6.27
C ALA A 263 -0.72 -22.85 5.09
N PHE A 264 -1.20 -21.84 4.35
CA PHE A 264 -0.55 -21.25 3.18
C PHE A 264 -0.04 -19.81 3.44
N THR A 265 -0.62 -19.10 4.41
CA THR A 265 -0.24 -17.72 4.77
C THR A 265 0.54 -17.62 6.08
N GLY A 266 0.50 -18.59 6.98
CA GLY A 266 1.06 -18.47 8.33
C GLY A 266 0.41 -17.35 9.17
N PHE A 267 -0.77 -16.88 8.79
CA PHE A 267 -1.48 -15.81 9.48
C PHE A 267 -2.49 -16.38 10.48
N HIS A 268 -2.09 -16.40 11.74
CA HIS A 268 -2.99 -16.71 12.85
C HIS A 268 -3.82 -15.48 13.21
N SER A 269 -5.13 -15.53 12.99
CA SER A 269 -6.03 -14.45 13.42
C SER A 269 -6.06 -14.32 14.94
N ARG A 270 -5.71 -13.15 15.46
CA ARG A 270 -5.93 -12.81 16.87
C ARG A 270 -7.38 -12.37 17.04
N ARG A 271 -8.15 -13.12 17.82
CA ARG A 271 -9.47 -12.65 18.30
C ARG A 271 -9.28 -11.39 19.14
N GLY A 272 -10.16 -10.40 18.96
CA GLY A 272 -10.44 -9.40 20.00
C GLY A 272 -9.87 -7.98 19.81
N SER A 273 -10.09 -7.35 18.66
CA SER A 273 -10.16 -5.87 18.58
C SER A 273 -11.03 -5.45 17.41
N ASP A 274 -11.90 -4.45 17.62
CA ASP A 274 -12.58 -3.77 16.52
C ASP A 274 -11.57 -3.11 15.59
N CYS A 275 -11.84 -3.13 14.28
CA CYS A 275 -10.95 -2.50 13.33
C CYS A 275 -10.87 -0.98 13.56
N THR A 276 -9.65 -0.48 13.78
CA THR A 276 -9.36 0.95 13.86
C THR A 276 -9.07 1.50 12.47
N GLU A 277 -9.96 2.31 11.91
CA GLU A 277 -9.70 3.01 10.64
C GLU A 277 -8.72 4.18 10.85
N ILE A 278 -7.60 4.15 10.12
CA ILE A 278 -6.61 5.23 10.09
C ILE A 278 -6.77 6.03 8.80
N VAL A 279 -7.39 7.20 8.89
CA VAL A 279 -7.55 8.12 7.76
C VAL A 279 -6.23 8.85 7.48
N SER A 280 -5.61 8.54 6.35
CA SER A 280 -4.32 9.12 5.94
C SER A 280 -4.36 10.63 5.71
N GLU A 281 -3.22 11.31 5.90
CA GLU A 281 -3.08 12.74 5.57
C GLU A 281 -3.39 13.02 4.09
N HIS A 282 -3.10 12.09 3.19
CA HIS A 282 -3.49 12.18 1.77
C HIS A 282 -5.01 12.18 1.53
N VAL A 283 -5.83 11.62 2.44
CA VAL A 283 -7.29 11.82 2.40
C VAL A 283 -7.64 13.22 2.90
N LYS A 284 -7.01 13.67 3.99
CA LYS A 284 -7.30 14.97 4.63
C LYS A 284 -6.92 16.15 3.72
N SER A 285 -5.76 16.12 3.06
CA SER A 285 -5.39 17.13 2.06
C SER A 285 -6.32 17.06 0.85
N SER A 286 -6.53 15.88 0.26
CA SER A 286 -7.45 15.68 -0.86
C SER A 286 -8.84 16.29 -0.60
N LYS A 287 -9.43 16.10 0.58
CA LYS A 287 -10.74 16.69 0.96
C LYS A 287 -10.77 18.22 0.81
N LYS A 288 -9.65 18.95 1.01
CA LYS A 288 -9.56 20.41 0.83
C LYS A 288 -9.62 20.86 -0.65
N HIS A 289 -9.43 19.95 -1.60
CA HIS A 289 -9.37 20.27 -3.03
C HIS A 289 -10.44 19.58 -3.89
N ARG A 290 -11.19 18.59 -3.38
CA ARG A 290 -12.22 17.86 -4.16
C ARG A 290 -13.26 18.79 -4.78
N SER A 291 -13.77 19.76 -4.04
CA SER A 291 -14.76 20.75 -4.53
C SER A 291 -14.20 21.79 -5.53
N LYS A 292 -12.93 21.68 -5.94
CA LYS A 292 -12.30 22.59 -6.92
C LYS A 292 -12.31 21.94 -8.30
N SER A 293 -12.63 22.72 -9.33
CA SER A 293 -12.48 22.29 -10.73
C SER A 293 -11.04 21.90 -11.05
N LEU A 294 -10.84 21.06 -12.07
CA LEU A 294 -9.50 20.66 -12.55
C LEU A 294 -8.58 21.88 -12.76
N ALA A 295 -9.08 22.94 -13.40
CA ALA A 295 -8.34 24.19 -13.61
C ALA A 295 -7.87 24.87 -12.30
N LYS A 296 -8.69 24.88 -11.25
CA LYS A 296 -8.30 25.38 -9.92
C LYS A 296 -7.29 24.49 -9.18
N ARG A 297 -7.09 23.26 -9.65
CA ARG A 297 -6.18 22.25 -9.05
C ARG A 297 -4.83 22.19 -9.78
N VAL A 298 -4.84 22.12 -11.11
CA VAL A 298 -3.62 21.98 -11.96
C VAL A 298 -3.25 23.20 -12.81
N GLY A 299 -4.11 24.23 -12.87
CA GLY A 299 -3.96 25.41 -13.73
C GLY A 299 -4.80 25.32 -15.01
N GLU A 300 -5.26 26.48 -15.51
CA GLU A 300 -6.12 26.59 -16.70
C GLU A 300 -5.52 25.93 -17.94
N LYS A 301 -4.23 26.19 -18.23
CA LYS A 301 -3.53 25.64 -19.40
C LYS A 301 -3.51 24.11 -19.36
N GLN A 302 -3.08 23.54 -18.23
CA GLN A 302 -2.97 22.09 -18.04
C GLN A 302 -4.36 21.42 -18.02
N ALA A 303 -5.37 22.06 -17.42
CA ALA A 303 -6.73 21.56 -17.46
C ALA A 303 -7.32 21.54 -18.89
N LYS A 304 -6.99 22.54 -19.72
CA LYS A 304 -7.36 22.57 -21.14
C LYS A 304 -6.64 21.48 -21.95
N GLU A 305 -5.34 21.29 -21.72
CA GLU A 305 -4.54 20.22 -22.35
C GLU A 305 -5.10 18.83 -22.02
N VAL A 306 -5.41 18.56 -20.74
CA VAL A 306 -6.06 17.33 -20.28
C VAL A 306 -7.47 17.16 -20.87
N GLY A 307 -8.27 18.24 -20.87
CA GLY A 307 -9.60 18.23 -21.45
C GLY A 307 -9.58 17.85 -22.93
N ASN A 308 -8.69 18.47 -23.71
CA ASN A 308 -8.50 18.15 -25.13
C ASN A 308 -8.02 16.72 -25.36
N ALA A 309 -7.23 16.14 -24.44
CA ALA A 309 -6.72 14.78 -24.56
C ALA A 309 -7.74 13.69 -24.16
N LEU A 310 -8.81 14.04 -23.43
CA LEU A 310 -9.80 13.09 -22.92
C LEU A 310 -11.18 13.20 -23.57
N ARG A 311 -11.59 14.39 -24.03
CA ARG A 311 -12.91 14.59 -24.66
C ARG A 311 -13.06 13.77 -25.94
N GLY A 312 -14.22 13.13 -26.11
CA GLY A 312 -14.49 12.24 -27.24
C GLY A 312 -13.76 10.89 -27.18
N THR A 313 -13.08 10.57 -26.07
CA THR A 313 -12.45 9.26 -25.84
C THR A 313 -13.25 8.45 -24.81
N GLU A 314 -13.01 7.13 -24.74
CA GLU A 314 -13.55 6.26 -23.68
C GLU A 314 -13.08 6.62 -22.25
N HIS A 315 -12.18 7.61 -22.11
CA HIS A 315 -11.68 8.11 -20.84
C HIS A 315 -12.25 9.50 -20.47
N GLU A 316 -13.18 10.08 -21.25
CA GLU A 316 -13.76 11.41 -20.95
C GLU A 316 -14.36 11.50 -19.54
N TRP A 317 -14.97 10.40 -19.06
CA TRP A 317 -15.53 10.29 -17.71
C TRP A 317 -14.53 10.59 -16.59
N MET A 318 -13.22 10.44 -16.82
CA MET A 318 -12.20 10.76 -15.82
C MET A 318 -12.10 12.27 -15.52
N LEU A 319 -12.66 13.13 -16.37
CA LEU A 319 -12.76 14.58 -16.12
C LEU A 319 -13.64 14.89 -14.90
N ASP A 320 -14.61 14.03 -14.56
CA ASP A 320 -15.20 14.00 -13.23
C ASP A 320 -14.19 13.35 -12.27
N LEU A 321 -13.54 14.17 -11.44
CA LEU A 321 -12.48 13.72 -10.54
C LEU A 321 -12.99 12.90 -9.34
N ASP A 322 -14.32 12.85 -9.14
CA ASP A 322 -15.00 12.08 -8.11
C ASP A 322 -15.67 10.81 -8.68
N ALA A 323 -15.66 10.60 -10.01
CA ALA A 323 -15.97 9.31 -10.62
C ALA A 323 -14.92 8.24 -10.23
N VAL A 324 -15.40 7.05 -9.85
CA VAL A 324 -14.54 5.89 -9.50
C VAL A 324 -14.48 4.86 -10.63
N SER A 325 -15.53 4.80 -11.45
CA SER A 325 -15.61 4.02 -12.69
C SER A 325 -16.43 4.80 -13.74
N PRO A 326 -16.50 4.35 -15.01
CA PRO A 326 -17.29 5.04 -16.05
C PRO A 326 -18.79 5.19 -15.72
N THR A 327 -19.30 4.36 -14.79
CA THR A 327 -20.73 4.27 -14.45
C THR A 327 -21.02 4.59 -12.98
N GLU A 328 -20.03 4.99 -12.18
CA GLU A 328 -20.13 5.10 -10.72
C GLU A 328 -19.42 6.36 -10.20
N LYS A 329 -20.18 7.17 -9.44
CA LYS A 329 -19.67 8.31 -8.65
C LYS A 329 -19.51 7.92 -7.18
N ARG A 330 -18.61 8.60 -6.47
CA ARG A 330 -18.51 8.49 -5.00
C ARG A 330 -19.79 8.95 -4.31
N SER A 331 -20.32 8.12 -3.42
CA SER A 331 -21.44 8.48 -2.54
C SER A 331 -21.06 9.44 -1.40
N ASP A 332 -19.78 9.48 -0.99
CA ASP A 332 -19.29 10.38 0.08
C ASP A 332 -18.98 11.82 -0.38
N VAL A 333 -19.25 12.15 -1.64
CA VAL A 333 -19.00 13.48 -2.21
C VAL A 333 -20.29 14.02 -2.84
N PRO A 334 -20.87 15.13 -2.34
CA PRO A 334 -22.02 15.76 -2.97
C PRO A 334 -21.70 16.18 -4.41
N ASP A 335 -22.62 15.97 -5.35
CA ASP A 335 -22.36 16.27 -6.77
C ASP A 335 -22.03 17.77 -6.96
N PRO A 336 -20.81 18.11 -7.42
CA PRO A 336 -20.38 19.51 -7.53
C PRO A 336 -21.07 20.25 -8.68
N THR A 337 -21.75 19.55 -9.59
CA THR A 337 -22.57 20.20 -10.63
C THR A 337 -23.85 20.79 -10.07
N GLY A 338 -24.31 20.30 -8.90
CA GLY A 338 -25.37 20.92 -8.12
C GLY A 338 -26.58 21.32 -8.95
N GLU A 339 -27.05 20.45 -9.84
CA GLU A 339 -28.35 20.66 -10.49
C GLU A 339 -29.35 20.96 -9.38
N ARG A 340 -29.97 22.13 -9.47
CA ARG A 340 -31.00 22.56 -8.53
C ARG A 340 -32.15 21.58 -8.69
N GLY A 341 -32.15 20.54 -7.86
CA GLY A 341 -33.22 19.56 -7.77
C GLY A 341 -34.53 20.33 -7.69
N GLY A 342 -35.28 20.32 -8.79
CA GLY A 342 -36.37 21.24 -8.97
C GLY A 342 -37.36 21.03 -7.84
N LYS A 343 -37.62 22.08 -7.05
CA LYS A 343 -38.81 22.11 -6.19
C LYS A 343 -40.03 21.96 -7.10
N LYS A 344 -40.44 20.72 -7.36
CA LYS A 344 -41.79 20.41 -7.85
C LYS A 344 -42.73 21.00 -6.80
N GLY A 345 -43.51 21.99 -7.21
CA GLY A 345 -44.29 22.81 -6.30
C GLY A 345 -45.32 21.96 -5.55
N GLY A 346 -45.17 21.89 -4.23
CA GLY A 346 -46.22 21.51 -3.30
C GLY A 346 -46.58 22.72 -2.44
N GLY A 347 -47.86 22.91 -2.15
CA GLY A 347 -48.33 23.92 -1.19
C GLY A 347 -48.44 25.34 -1.75
N ARG A 348 -49.58 25.64 -2.40
CA ARG A 348 -50.01 27.02 -2.67
C ARG A 348 -50.64 27.60 -1.40
N GLU A 349 -49.83 27.86 -0.39
CA GLU A 349 -50.28 28.42 0.88
C GLU A 349 -50.59 29.92 0.69
N ARG A 350 -51.89 30.23 0.57
CA ARG A 350 -52.39 31.59 0.34
C ARG A 350 -52.77 32.21 1.68
N MET A 351 -51.83 32.90 2.33
CA MET A 351 -52.12 33.71 3.51
C MET A 351 -53.17 34.79 3.23
N GLU A 352 -53.93 35.12 4.27
CA GLU A 352 -54.99 36.10 4.31
C GLU A 352 -54.56 37.50 3.90
N ASN A 353 -55.53 38.33 3.50
CA ASN A 353 -55.44 39.75 3.82
C ASN A 353 -56.82 40.32 4.18
N LYS A 354 -56.91 41.00 5.33
CA LYS A 354 -58.13 41.60 5.90
C LYS A 354 -58.65 42.76 5.05
N LYS A 355 -59.98 42.88 4.88
CA LYS A 355 -60.81 43.94 5.53
C LYS A 355 -62.29 44.02 5.10
N LYS A 356 -63.14 44.16 6.14
CA LYS A 356 -64.34 45.03 6.29
C LYS A 356 -65.63 44.78 5.48
N GLY A 357 -66.73 44.65 6.25
CA GLY A 357 -68.11 45.03 5.92
C GLY A 357 -68.96 43.89 5.30
N GLY A 358 -70.19 43.62 5.73
CA GLY A 358 -70.97 44.11 6.89
C GLY A 358 -72.49 43.93 6.72
N LEU A 359 -73.21 43.67 7.83
CA LEU A 359 -74.69 43.68 8.01
C LEU A 359 -75.54 42.54 7.39
N GLY A 360 -76.63 42.20 8.10
CA GLY A 360 -77.58 41.07 7.85
C GLY A 360 -77.34 39.90 8.82
N ASN A 361 -78.09 39.66 9.92
CA ASN A 361 -79.54 39.42 10.09
C ASN A 361 -80.08 38.35 9.09
N GLU A 362 -80.82 37.30 9.47
CA GLU A 362 -81.58 37.05 10.71
C GLU A 362 -82.06 35.56 10.86
N ILE A 363 -82.47 35.20 12.09
CA ILE A 363 -83.54 34.22 12.46
C ILE A 363 -83.29 32.67 12.45
N ASN A 364 -83.81 32.08 13.54
CA ASN A 364 -84.12 30.68 13.92
C ASN A 364 -84.78 29.81 12.80
N THR A 365 -84.96 28.48 12.90
CA THR A 365 -85.66 27.74 13.99
C THR A 365 -85.48 26.22 13.89
N HIS A 366 -85.72 25.52 15.01
CA HIS A 366 -85.87 24.06 15.11
C HIS A 366 -86.89 23.46 14.12
N GLN A 367 -86.57 22.26 13.61
CA GLN A 367 -87.30 21.03 13.91
C GLN A 367 -86.36 19.83 13.88
#